data_AF-A0A7Y3C6T7-F1
#
_entry.id   AF-A0A7Y3C6T7-F1
#
_cell.length_a   1.000
_cell.length_b   1.000
_cell.length_c   1.000
_cell.angle_alpha   90.00
_cell.angle_beta   90.00
_cell.angle_gamma   90.00
#
_symmetry.space_group_name_H-M   'P 1'
#
loop_
_entity.id
_entity.type
_entity.pdbx_description
1 polymer ?
#
loop_
_entity_poly.entity_id
_entity_poly.type
_entity_poly.pdbx_seq_one_letter_code
_entity_poly.pdbx_strand_id
1 'polypeptide(L)'
;MNKQSLILALLICVTLNSICFSQNEPTKISEQEASLFSEKEILPIKLSFSIKNIKKETNDSTYVASHFIYKNNEGLWDSLNVKIRARGNFRLKNCYFPPIKLKFKKSDLKETIFKGEKRLKLVLPCINQSDKNDNVIKEYIAYKIFEIISPYYFKVRMVDIEFEELKKNKSKIHLVKGFLIEDDERLAKRIDGKVYDRSVHPLQQDDLTSVRNAFFQFMIGNTDFSQAYQHNVKLIFVEKKITPVPYDFDLAGLVNCSYAIVSQIGDKDMGIESVTQRKFRGFKRDMALFEQVRNEFIEKKPEIMATIDACQSYFDNEKEFSVARNYVLDFFEIIANERKYKNQILDQARLK
;
A
#
# COMPACT_ATOMS: atom_id res chain seq x y z
N MET A 1 -61.47 -57.27 50.97
CA MET A 1 -60.79 -57.21 52.29
C MET A 1 -59.38 -56.67 52.09
N ASN A 2 -59.02 -55.67 52.93
CA ASN A 2 -57.71 -55.01 53.15
C ASN A 2 -57.07 -54.25 51.96
N LYS A 3 -57.00 -52.90 51.88
CA LYS A 3 -56.43 -51.80 52.72
C LYS A 3 -54.90 -51.68 52.72
N GLN A 4 -54.47 -50.46 52.33
CA GLN A 4 -53.24 -49.71 52.71
C GLN A 4 -51.91 -50.16 52.05
N SER A 5 -50.91 -49.32 51.78
CA SER A 5 -50.68 -47.87 51.71
C SER A 5 -49.20 -47.67 51.31
N LEU A 6 -48.89 -46.54 50.67
CA LEU A 6 -47.65 -45.74 50.78
C LEU A 6 -46.28 -46.19 50.19
N ILE A 7 -45.64 -45.19 49.57
CA ILE A 7 -44.19 -44.84 49.53
C ILE A 7 -43.32 -45.33 48.35
N LEU A 8 -43.09 -44.37 47.44
CA LEU A 8 -41.80 -43.74 47.11
C LEU A 8 -40.71 -44.52 46.31
N ALA A 9 -40.37 -43.89 45.18
CA ALA A 9 -39.07 -43.84 44.51
C ALA A 9 -38.54 -45.11 43.81
N LEU A 10 -38.36 -45.05 42.49
CA LEU A 10 -37.10 -44.59 41.85
C LEU A 10 -36.89 -45.32 40.51
N LEU A 11 -36.65 -44.53 39.45
CA LEU A 11 -35.93 -44.84 38.21
C LEU A 11 -36.21 -46.19 37.50
N ILE A 12 -36.98 -46.15 36.41
CA ILE A 12 -36.58 -46.86 35.17
C ILE A 12 -36.80 -45.92 33.97
N CYS A 13 -35.67 -45.62 33.32
CA CYS A 13 -35.52 -44.85 32.10
C CYS A 13 -36.45 -45.32 30.98
N VAL A 14 -37.24 -44.40 30.43
CA VAL A 14 -37.71 -44.48 29.04
C VAL A 14 -37.03 -43.35 28.27
N THR A 15 -35.97 -43.72 27.57
CA THR A 15 -35.31 -42.88 26.57
C THR A 15 -36.21 -42.77 25.34
N LEU A 16 -36.95 -41.67 25.24
CA LEU A 16 -37.48 -41.18 23.98
C LEU A 16 -36.62 -39.99 23.56
N ASN A 17 -35.72 -40.23 22.62
CA ASN A 17 -34.95 -39.21 21.93
C ASN A 17 -35.91 -38.30 21.16
N SER A 18 -36.29 -37.18 21.76
CA SER A 18 -36.76 -36.02 21.00
C SER A 18 -35.55 -35.44 20.28
N ILE A 19 -35.43 -35.70 18.98
CA ILE A 19 -34.54 -34.97 18.09
C ILE A 19 -35.09 -33.54 18.02
N CYS A 20 -34.60 -32.68 18.91
CA CYS A 20 -34.84 -31.25 18.84
C CYS A 20 -33.96 -30.72 17.70
N PHE A 21 -34.53 -30.56 16.50
CA PHE A 21 -33.91 -29.74 15.48
C PHE A 21 -33.91 -28.30 15.99
N SER A 22 -32.78 -27.86 16.54
CA SER A 22 -32.49 -26.44 16.70
C SER A 22 -32.50 -25.83 15.31
N GLN A 23 -33.52 -25.03 14.99
CA GLN A 23 -33.45 -24.12 13.87
C GLN A 23 -32.39 -23.08 14.26
N ASN A 24 -31.17 -23.25 13.77
CA ASN A 24 -30.22 -22.15 13.74
C ASN A 24 -30.91 -21.03 12.98
N GLU A 25 -31.16 -19.90 13.65
CA GLU A 25 -31.45 -18.66 12.97
C GLU A 25 -30.40 -18.49 11.87
N PRO A 26 -30.79 -18.14 10.63
CA PRO A 26 -29.81 -17.80 9.63
C PRO A 26 -29.04 -16.62 10.21
N THR A 27 -27.78 -16.87 10.58
CA THR A 27 -26.82 -15.84 10.91
C THR A 27 -26.97 -14.80 9.82
N LYS A 28 -27.44 -13.60 10.17
CA LYS A 28 -27.34 -12.45 9.29
C LYS A 28 -25.85 -12.33 8.99
N ILE A 29 -25.44 -12.89 7.86
CA ILE A 29 -24.24 -12.47 7.17
C ILE A 29 -24.58 -11.02 6.87
N SER A 30 -24.10 -10.13 7.74
CA SER A 30 -23.92 -8.75 7.39
C SER A 30 -23.06 -8.81 6.14
N GLU A 31 -23.67 -8.70 4.96
CA GLU A 31 -22.96 -8.35 3.74
C GLU A 31 -22.14 -7.12 4.10
N GLN A 32 -20.86 -7.34 4.38
CA GLN A 32 -19.94 -6.28 4.70
C GLN A 32 -19.84 -5.50 3.40
N GLU A 33 -20.57 -4.38 3.30
CA GLU A 33 -20.59 -3.53 2.10
C GLU A 33 -19.17 -3.43 1.54
N ALA A 34 -18.98 -3.93 0.31
CA ALA A 34 -17.67 -3.97 -0.32
C ALA A 34 -17.08 -2.55 -0.37
N SER A 35 -16.02 -2.35 0.38
CA SER A 35 -15.30 -1.07 0.48
C SER A 35 -14.27 -0.97 -0.64
N LEU A 36 -13.88 0.27 -1.02
CA LEU A 36 -12.92 0.52 -2.10
C LEU A 36 -11.70 -0.40 -2.07
N PHE A 37 -11.12 -0.64 -0.90
CA PHE A 37 -9.86 -1.37 -0.74
C PHE A 37 -10.01 -2.83 -0.28
N SER A 38 -11.24 -3.34 -0.08
CA SER A 38 -11.44 -4.76 0.22
C SER A 38 -11.46 -5.61 -1.06
N GLU A 39 -11.81 -5.01 -2.19
CA GLU A 39 -11.83 -5.67 -3.48
C GLU A 39 -10.43 -5.79 -4.09
N LYS A 40 -10.13 -6.97 -4.65
CA LYS A 40 -8.83 -7.27 -5.29
C LYS A 40 -8.80 -6.95 -6.77
N GLU A 41 -9.96 -6.86 -7.42
CA GLU A 41 -10.04 -6.59 -8.86
C GLU A 41 -9.63 -5.16 -9.21
N ILE A 42 -8.94 -5.03 -10.34
CA ILE A 42 -8.58 -3.73 -10.93
C ILE A 42 -9.87 -2.96 -11.21
N LEU A 43 -9.98 -1.75 -10.67
CA LEU A 43 -11.16 -0.91 -10.83
C LEU A 43 -11.07 -0.09 -12.13
N PRO A 44 -11.97 -0.27 -13.11
CA PRO A 44 -12.02 0.58 -14.28
C PRO A 44 -12.53 1.98 -13.92
N ILE A 45 -11.78 3.01 -14.33
CA ILE A 45 -12.12 4.41 -14.11
C ILE A 45 -11.93 5.24 -15.38
N LYS A 46 -12.63 6.38 -15.43
CA LYS A 46 -12.39 7.42 -16.44
C LYS A 46 -12.15 8.76 -15.79
N LEU A 47 -11.22 9.52 -16.36
CA LEU A 47 -10.84 10.85 -15.92
C LEU A 47 -10.71 11.76 -17.13
N SER A 48 -11.13 13.02 -16.99
CA SER A 48 -10.96 14.04 -18.03
C SER A 48 -10.48 15.34 -17.41
N PHE A 49 -9.27 15.77 -17.79
CA PHE A 49 -8.68 17.04 -17.34
C PHE A 49 -7.50 17.49 -18.19
N SER A 50 -7.16 18.77 -18.11
CA SER A 50 -5.94 19.31 -18.73
C SER A 50 -4.75 19.21 -17.78
N ILE A 51 -3.75 18.38 -18.13
CA ILE A 51 -2.49 18.28 -17.36
C ILE A 51 -1.83 19.65 -17.20
N LYS A 52 -1.78 20.43 -18.29
CA LYS A 52 -1.17 21.77 -18.29
C LYS A 52 -1.85 22.69 -17.28
N ASN A 53 -3.18 22.73 -17.27
CA ASN A 53 -3.91 23.61 -16.37
C ASN A 53 -3.77 23.14 -14.93
N ILE A 54 -3.88 21.84 -14.65
CA ILE A 54 -3.69 21.33 -13.29
C ILE A 54 -2.30 21.68 -12.73
N LYS A 55 -1.23 21.51 -13.52
CA LYS A 55 0.12 21.88 -13.09
C LYS A 55 0.30 23.38 -12.84
N LYS A 56 -0.45 24.23 -13.55
CA LYS A 56 -0.35 25.69 -13.47
C LYS A 56 -1.23 26.28 -12.36
N GLU A 57 -2.45 25.77 -12.21
CA GLU A 57 -3.52 26.40 -11.43
C GLU A 57 -3.66 25.81 -10.03
N THR A 58 -3.08 24.63 -9.79
CA THR A 58 -3.18 23.94 -8.50
C THR A 58 -1.90 24.02 -7.68
N ASN A 59 -2.06 24.12 -6.37
CA ASN A 59 -1.02 24.04 -5.35
C ASN A 59 -1.56 23.25 -4.15
N ASP A 60 -0.90 23.31 -2.99
CA ASP A 60 -1.34 22.53 -1.83
C ASP A 60 -2.71 22.90 -1.26
N SER A 61 -3.24 24.07 -1.63
CA SER A 61 -4.51 24.63 -1.17
C SER A 61 -5.56 24.76 -2.28
N THR A 62 -5.17 24.81 -3.56
CA THR A 62 -6.09 25.03 -4.69
C THR A 62 -6.41 23.74 -5.44
N TYR A 63 -7.65 23.63 -5.92
CA TYR A 63 -8.17 22.45 -6.65
C TYR A 63 -8.99 22.90 -7.86
N VAL A 64 -9.02 22.06 -8.90
CA VAL A 64 -9.89 22.20 -10.08
C VAL A 64 -11.02 21.17 -9.98
N ALA A 65 -12.23 21.54 -10.38
CA ALA A 65 -13.37 20.62 -10.43
C ALA A 65 -13.27 19.68 -11.65
N SER A 66 -13.65 18.43 -11.48
CA SER A 66 -13.71 17.40 -12.53
C SER A 66 -14.74 16.33 -12.15
N HIS A 67 -14.90 15.33 -13.00
CA HIS A 67 -15.73 14.15 -12.76
C HIS A 67 -14.84 12.91 -12.68
N PHE A 68 -15.13 12.06 -11.68
CA PHE A 68 -14.50 10.77 -11.50
C PHE A 68 -15.53 9.70 -11.86
N ILE A 69 -15.34 9.03 -12.99
CA ILE A 69 -16.26 7.98 -13.47
C ILE A 69 -15.65 6.63 -13.14
N TYR A 70 -16.44 5.69 -12.64
CA TYR A 70 -15.96 4.38 -12.19
C TYR A 70 -17.01 3.29 -12.42
N LYS A 71 -16.58 2.04 -12.53
CA LYS A 71 -17.52 0.90 -12.47
C LYS A 71 -17.85 0.56 -11.01
N ASN A 72 -19.14 0.54 -10.67
CA ASN A 72 -19.63 0.12 -9.36
C ASN A 72 -19.62 -1.41 -9.22
N ASN A 73 -20.09 -1.91 -8.06
CA ASN A 73 -20.12 -3.36 -7.78
C ASN A 73 -21.08 -4.15 -8.68
N GLU A 74 -22.04 -3.48 -9.34
CA GLU A 74 -22.96 -4.07 -10.32
C GLU A 74 -22.37 -4.07 -11.74
N GLY A 75 -21.14 -3.56 -11.91
CA GLY A 75 -20.48 -3.42 -13.21
C GLY A 75 -20.98 -2.23 -14.05
N LEU A 76 -21.87 -1.39 -13.50
CA LEU A 76 -22.41 -0.20 -14.14
C LEU A 76 -21.49 1.01 -13.94
N TRP A 77 -21.49 1.92 -14.92
CA TRP A 77 -20.75 3.17 -14.79
C TRP A 77 -21.52 4.17 -13.92
N ASP A 78 -20.84 4.69 -12.90
CA ASP A 78 -21.32 5.75 -12.03
C ASP A 78 -20.31 6.90 -11.98
N SER A 79 -20.72 8.07 -11.50
CA SER A 79 -19.91 9.28 -11.52
C SER A 79 -19.94 10.04 -10.19
N LEU A 80 -18.78 10.53 -9.79
CA LEU A 80 -18.61 11.37 -8.61
C LEU A 80 -18.04 12.73 -9.00
N ASN A 81 -18.62 13.79 -8.44
CA ASN A 81 -17.99 15.10 -8.45
C ASN A 81 -16.70 15.05 -7.65
N VAL A 82 -15.59 15.47 -8.27
CA VAL A 82 -14.28 15.43 -7.64
C VAL A 82 -13.56 16.78 -7.79
N LYS A 83 -12.82 17.15 -6.75
CA LYS A 83 -11.84 18.22 -6.81
C LYS A 83 -10.46 17.59 -6.94
N ILE A 84 -9.71 17.96 -7.97
CA ILE A 84 -8.40 17.40 -8.28
C ILE A 84 -7.31 18.45 -8.20
N ARG A 85 -6.11 18.03 -7.78
CA ARG A 85 -4.90 18.85 -7.81
C ARG A 85 -3.67 18.00 -8.08
N ALA A 86 -2.63 18.62 -8.62
CA ALA A 86 -1.32 18.00 -8.65
C ALA A 86 -0.73 17.89 -7.24
N ARG A 87 0.14 16.91 -7.02
CA ARG A 87 0.92 16.76 -5.78
C ARG A 87 2.38 16.43 -6.08
N GLY A 88 3.21 16.46 -5.04
CA GLY A 88 4.62 16.07 -5.10
C GLY A 88 5.53 17.16 -5.65
N ASN A 89 6.84 16.90 -5.60
CA ASN A 89 7.88 17.85 -5.97
C ASN A 89 8.58 17.45 -7.27
N PHE A 90 9.32 16.33 -7.24
CA PHE A 90 10.08 15.83 -8.38
C PHE A 90 9.16 15.45 -9.55
N ARG A 91 8.21 14.54 -9.29
CA ARG A 91 7.26 14.06 -10.32
C ARG A 91 6.42 15.18 -10.92
N LEU A 92 6.05 16.20 -10.14
CA LEU A 92 5.31 17.37 -10.65
C LEU A 92 6.09 18.09 -11.77
N LYS A 93 7.39 18.30 -11.56
CA LYS A 93 8.27 19.02 -12.48
C LYS A 93 8.71 18.16 -13.67
N ASN A 94 8.97 16.88 -13.45
CA ASN A 94 9.67 16.03 -14.42
C ASN A 94 8.78 15.02 -15.17
N CYS A 95 7.58 14.71 -14.67
CA CYS A 95 6.71 13.71 -15.30
C CYS A 95 5.77 14.31 -16.35
N TYR A 96 5.40 13.50 -17.34
CA TYR A 96 4.28 13.78 -18.24
C TYR A 96 2.96 13.77 -17.46
N PHE A 97 2.64 12.66 -16.77
CA PHE A 97 1.46 12.59 -15.91
C PHE A 97 1.86 12.95 -14.47
N PRO A 98 1.37 14.07 -13.90
CA PRO A 98 1.62 14.39 -12.50
C PRO A 98 0.77 13.48 -11.61
N PRO A 99 1.27 13.07 -10.43
CA PRO A 99 0.43 12.40 -9.44
C PRO A 99 -0.68 13.35 -8.97
N ILE A 100 -1.87 12.81 -8.75
CA ILE A 100 -3.09 13.57 -8.49
C ILE A 100 -3.59 13.31 -7.06
N LYS A 101 -4.02 14.36 -6.36
CA LYS A 101 -4.84 14.23 -5.15
C LYS A 101 -6.31 14.45 -5.51
N LEU A 102 -7.14 13.46 -5.20
CA LEU A 102 -8.59 13.48 -5.37
C LEU A 102 -9.23 13.91 -4.06
N LYS A 103 -10.22 14.80 -4.13
CA LYS A 103 -11.01 15.26 -2.98
C LYS A 103 -12.49 15.25 -3.30
N PHE A 104 -13.25 14.47 -2.55
CA PHE A 104 -14.68 14.29 -2.71
C PHE A 104 -15.46 14.98 -1.58
N LYS A 105 -16.74 15.31 -1.83
CA LYS A 105 -17.65 15.73 -0.76
C LYS A 105 -18.17 14.50 -0.01
N LYS A 106 -18.28 14.60 1.32
CA LYS A 106 -18.76 13.47 2.16
C LYS A 106 -20.16 12.98 1.76
N SER A 107 -21.04 13.89 1.36
CA SER A 107 -22.41 13.60 0.93
C SER A 107 -22.44 12.63 -0.24
N ASP A 108 -21.51 12.80 -1.18
CA ASP A 108 -21.50 12.13 -2.47
C ASP A 108 -20.98 10.68 -2.35
N LEU A 109 -20.42 10.30 -1.20
CA LEU A 109 -19.77 9.00 -0.97
C LEU A 109 -20.60 7.98 -0.19
N LYS A 110 -21.77 8.37 0.36
CA LYS A 110 -22.45 7.54 1.38
C LYS A 110 -22.88 6.17 0.86
N GLU A 111 -23.35 6.12 -0.37
CA GLU A 111 -23.91 4.94 -1.03
C GLU A 111 -22.98 4.45 -2.16
N THR A 112 -21.67 4.66 -2.03
CA THR A 112 -20.69 4.25 -3.04
C THR A 112 -19.55 3.45 -2.42
N ILE A 113 -18.79 2.73 -3.26
CA ILE A 113 -17.60 1.98 -2.83
C ILE A 113 -16.54 2.88 -2.16
N PHE A 114 -16.60 4.19 -2.41
CA PHE A 114 -15.69 5.20 -1.87
C PHE A 114 -16.11 5.71 -0.48
N LYS A 115 -17.10 5.08 0.17
CA LYS A 115 -17.62 5.48 1.49
C LYS A 115 -16.53 5.76 2.51
N GLY A 116 -16.48 7.02 2.93
CA GLY A 116 -15.50 7.53 3.91
C GLY A 116 -14.16 7.99 3.33
N GLU A 117 -13.82 7.63 2.09
CA GLU A 117 -12.59 8.04 1.39
C GLU A 117 -12.71 9.43 0.77
N LYS A 118 -12.86 10.45 1.63
CA LYS A 118 -12.97 11.85 1.19
C LYS A 118 -11.76 12.36 0.40
N ARG A 119 -10.61 11.71 0.58
CA ARG A 119 -9.35 12.04 -0.06
C ARG A 119 -8.68 10.76 -0.49
N LEU A 120 -8.16 10.75 -1.71
CA LEU A 120 -7.34 9.67 -2.26
C LEU A 120 -6.16 10.27 -3.00
N LYS A 121 -5.06 9.52 -3.08
CA LYS A 121 -3.96 9.83 -3.99
C LYS A 121 -4.07 8.86 -5.17
N LEU A 122 -4.01 9.39 -6.39
CA LEU A 122 -3.94 8.60 -7.61
C LEU A 122 -2.51 8.66 -8.14
N VAL A 123 -1.88 7.50 -8.19
CA VAL A 123 -0.57 7.32 -8.83
C VAL A 123 -0.80 6.99 -10.30
N LEU A 124 -0.09 7.71 -11.15
CA LEU A 124 -0.08 7.57 -12.61
C LEU A 124 1.35 7.27 -13.07
N PRO A 125 1.54 6.70 -14.27
CA PRO A 125 2.88 6.57 -14.83
C PRO A 125 3.56 7.92 -14.96
N CYS A 126 4.87 8.02 -14.69
CA CYS A 126 5.55 9.31 -14.81
C CYS A 126 5.72 9.75 -16.28
N ILE A 127 6.31 8.88 -17.11
CA ILE A 127 6.64 9.16 -18.51
C ILE A 127 5.71 8.35 -19.43
N ASN A 128 5.28 8.94 -20.55
CA ASN A 128 4.47 8.25 -21.54
C ASN A 128 5.34 7.43 -22.51
N GLN A 129 5.81 6.29 -22.04
CA GLN A 129 6.67 5.34 -22.77
C GLN A 129 6.09 3.92 -22.72
N SER A 130 6.79 2.92 -23.26
CA SER A 130 6.29 1.54 -23.39
C SER A 130 6.08 0.84 -22.05
N ASP A 131 7.07 0.91 -21.15
CA ASP A 131 7.09 0.29 -19.81
C ASP A 131 6.30 1.08 -18.74
N LYS A 132 5.53 2.10 -19.15
CA LYS A 132 4.86 3.03 -18.22
C LYS A 132 3.93 2.34 -17.23
N ASN A 133 3.18 1.32 -17.70
CA ASN A 133 2.24 0.57 -16.88
C ASN A 133 2.98 -0.41 -15.96
N ASP A 134 3.98 -1.13 -16.50
CA ASP A 134 4.82 -2.06 -15.73
C ASP A 134 5.52 -1.36 -14.56
N ASN A 135 6.04 -0.15 -14.76
CA ASN A 135 6.64 0.64 -13.69
C ASN A 135 5.65 0.97 -12.56
N VAL A 136 4.41 1.30 -12.90
CA VAL A 136 3.35 1.55 -11.91
C VAL A 136 2.95 0.28 -11.16
N ILE A 137 2.88 -0.85 -11.86
CA ILE A 137 2.56 -2.15 -11.25
C ILE A 137 3.66 -2.57 -10.26
N LYS A 138 4.93 -2.37 -10.59
CA LYS A 138 6.05 -2.63 -9.67
C LYS A 138 5.98 -1.74 -8.42
N GLU A 139 5.63 -0.46 -8.59
CA GLU A 139 5.42 0.45 -7.45
C GLU A 139 4.24 -0.03 -6.57
N TYR A 140 3.13 -0.46 -7.18
CA TYR A 140 1.98 -1.05 -6.48
C TYR A 140 2.37 -2.32 -5.70
N ILE A 141 3.17 -3.20 -6.30
CA ILE A 141 3.67 -4.42 -5.65
C ILE A 141 4.44 -4.07 -4.38
N ALA A 142 5.26 -3.01 -4.37
CA ALA A 142 5.96 -2.58 -3.17
C ALA A 142 5.00 -2.23 -2.00
N TYR A 143 3.87 -1.57 -2.28
CA TYR A 143 2.84 -1.32 -1.26
C TYR A 143 2.20 -2.62 -0.77
N LYS A 144 1.87 -3.55 -1.68
CA LYS A 144 1.27 -4.85 -1.34
C LYS A 144 2.21 -5.72 -0.50
N ILE A 145 3.51 -5.68 -0.78
CA ILE A 145 4.51 -6.38 0.04
C ILE A 145 4.59 -5.75 1.43
N PHE A 146 4.56 -4.42 1.54
CA PHE A 146 4.62 -3.76 2.86
C PHE A 146 3.39 -4.04 3.74
N GLU A 147 2.21 -4.20 3.14
CA GLU A 147 0.99 -4.64 3.82
C GLU A 147 1.14 -6.00 4.53
N ILE A 148 1.94 -6.92 3.97
CA ILE A 148 2.24 -8.22 4.58
C ILE A 148 3.19 -8.05 5.78
N ILE A 149 4.14 -7.12 5.68
CA ILE A 149 5.24 -6.96 6.65
C ILE A 149 4.82 -6.13 7.86
N SER A 150 3.90 -5.19 7.70
CA SER A 150 3.55 -4.21 8.74
C SER A 150 2.04 -4.14 8.94
N PRO A 151 1.53 -4.07 10.19
CA PRO A 151 0.13 -3.75 10.44
C PRO A 151 -0.18 -2.27 10.15
N TYR A 152 0.85 -1.43 10.04
CA TYR A 152 0.76 0.00 9.75
C TYR A 152 1.20 0.24 8.31
N TYR A 153 0.24 0.21 7.38
CA TYR A 153 0.51 0.25 5.93
C TYR A 153 -0.56 1.09 5.23
N PHE A 154 -0.25 1.65 4.05
CA PHE A 154 -1.25 2.28 3.21
C PHE A 154 -2.01 1.23 2.39
N LYS A 155 -3.34 1.22 2.49
CA LYS A 155 -4.20 0.49 1.55
C LYS A 155 -4.08 1.06 0.15
N VAL A 156 -3.99 0.16 -0.84
CA VAL A 156 -3.89 0.49 -2.25
C VAL A 156 -4.82 -0.37 -3.11
N ARG A 157 -5.29 0.16 -4.24
CA ARG A 157 -6.06 -0.60 -5.25
C ARG A 157 -5.68 -0.18 -6.65
N MET A 158 -5.41 -1.16 -7.52
CA MET A 158 -5.14 -0.94 -8.94
C MET A 158 -6.35 -0.38 -9.67
N VAL A 159 -6.10 0.48 -10.65
CA VAL A 159 -7.11 1.04 -11.54
C VAL A 159 -6.66 0.96 -13.00
N ASP A 160 -7.61 0.66 -13.89
CA ASP A 160 -7.45 0.83 -15.33
C ASP A 160 -8.09 2.16 -15.73
N ILE A 161 -7.31 3.06 -16.33
CA ILE A 161 -7.70 4.45 -16.52
C ILE A 161 -7.84 4.75 -18.01
N GLU A 162 -9.06 5.08 -18.42
CA GLU A 162 -9.30 5.83 -19.65
C GLU A 162 -9.17 7.32 -19.33
N PHE A 163 -7.99 7.89 -19.63
CA PHE A 163 -7.69 9.29 -19.33
C PHE A 163 -7.79 10.14 -20.59
N GLU A 164 -8.80 11.00 -20.62
CA GLU A 164 -8.95 12.03 -21.64
C GLU A 164 -8.17 13.29 -21.24
N GLU A 165 -7.02 13.49 -21.88
CA GLU A 165 -6.22 14.70 -21.70
C GLU A 165 -6.80 15.85 -22.53
N LEU A 166 -7.35 16.85 -21.84
CA LEU A 166 -7.89 18.05 -22.47
C LEU A 166 -6.77 19.02 -22.88
N LYS A 167 -6.70 19.32 -24.18
CA LYS A 167 -5.86 20.37 -24.77
C LYS A 167 -6.76 21.42 -25.42
N LYS A 168 -6.24 22.63 -25.62
CA LYS A 168 -7.02 23.82 -26.06
C LYS A 168 -8.21 23.51 -26.97
N ASN A 169 -7.97 22.86 -28.11
CA ASN A 169 -9.00 22.56 -29.12
C ASN A 169 -9.11 21.06 -29.48
N LYS A 170 -8.48 20.17 -28.70
CA LYS A 170 -8.40 18.72 -28.99
C LYS A 170 -8.28 17.95 -27.68
N SER A 171 -8.80 16.73 -27.63
CA SER A 171 -8.47 15.78 -26.56
C SER A 171 -7.58 14.65 -27.06
N LYS A 172 -6.82 14.04 -26.15
CA LYS A 172 -6.06 12.82 -26.40
C LYS A 172 -6.43 11.80 -25.35
N ILE A 173 -6.90 10.63 -25.78
CA ILE A 173 -7.18 9.52 -24.89
C ILE A 173 -5.89 8.75 -24.62
N HIS A 174 -5.62 8.46 -23.36
CA HIS A 174 -4.57 7.57 -22.90
C HIS A 174 -5.21 6.41 -22.14
N LEU A 175 -4.85 5.18 -22.48
CA LEU A 175 -5.19 4.01 -21.70
C LEU A 175 -3.97 3.66 -20.86
N VAL A 176 -4.07 3.85 -19.55
CA VAL A 176 -2.95 3.67 -18.63
C VAL A 176 -3.41 2.96 -17.36
N LYS A 177 -2.50 2.23 -16.73
CA LYS A 177 -2.69 1.66 -15.40
C LYS A 177 -2.28 2.67 -14.34
N GLY A 178 -2.95 2.64 -13.20
CA GLY A 178 -2.67 3.46 -12.02
C GLY A 178 -3.01 2.70 -10.75
N PHE A 179 -2.84 3.35 -9.60
CA PHE A 179 -3.42 2.85 -8.36
C PHE A 179 -3.83 3.99 -7.42
N LEU A 180 -4.85 3.72 -6.63
CA LEU A 180 -5.33 4.60 -5.56
C LEU A 180 -4.60 4.24 -4.27
N ILE A 181 -4.24 5.26 -3.48
CA ILE A 181 -3.67 5.13 -2.14
C ILE A 181 -4.59 5.82 -1.15
N GLU A 182 -4.84 5.18 0.00
CA GLU A 182 -5.54 5.79 1.12
C GLU A 182 -4.85 7.07 1.64
N ASP A 183 -5.64 8.00 2.19
CA ASP A 183 -5.11 9.23 2.81
C ASP A 183 -4.46 8.89 4.16
N ASP A 184 -3.43 9.66 4.54
CA ASP A 184 -2.67 9.46 5.78
C ASP A 184 -3.54 9.56 7.04
N GLU A 185 -4.53 10.46 7.04
CA GLU A 185 -5.50 10.53 8.14
C GLU A 185 -6.43 9.31 8.19
N ARG A 186 -6.71 8.66 7.05
CA ARG A 186 -7.54 7.44 7.01
C ARG A 186 -6.78 6.24 7.53
N LEU A 187 -5.52 6.10 7.13
CA LEU A 187 -4.61 5.13 7.71
C LEU A 187 -4.53 5.34 9.23
N ALA A 188 -4.17 6.54 9.68
CA ALA A 188 -4.00 6.82 11.11
C ALA A 188 -5.27 6.50 11.91
N LYS A 189 -6.44 6.89 11.40
CA LYS A 189 -7.73 6.57 12.04
C LYS A 189 -8.00 5.06 12.10
N ARG A 190 -7.65 4.29 11.06
CA ARG A 190 -7.89 2.84 10.99
C ARG A 190 -7.10 2.06 12.06
N ILE A 191 -5.96 2.59 12.49
CA ILE A 191 -5.07 1.98 13.49
C ILE A 191 -5.13 2.71 14.84
N ASP A 192 -6.19 3.47 15.10
CA ASP A 192 -6.38 4.28 16.33
C ASP A 192 -5.19 5.21 16.65
N GLY A 193 -4.48 5.65 15.61
CA GLY A 193 -3.31 6.51 15.67
C GLY A 193 -3.59 7.94 15.21
N LYS A 194 -2.53 8.74 15.20
CA LYS A 194 -2.53 10.12 14.69
C LYS A 194 -1.32 10.37 13.81
N VAL A 195 -1.52 11.08 12.71
CA VAL A 195 -0.40 11.57 11.90
C VAL A 195 0.48 12.48 12.76
N TYR A 196 1.80 12.28 12.71
CA TYR A 196 2.76 13.01 13.51
C TYR A 196 3.70 13.82 12.61
N ASP A 197 3.39 15.11 12.41
CA ASP A 197 4.10 15.99 11.46
C ASP A 197 5.26 16.78 12.10
N ARG A 198 5.85 16.29 13.19
CA ARG A 198 7.05 16.90 13.80
C ARG A 198 8.27 16.04 13.55
N SER A 199 9.43 16.68 13.43
CA SER A 199 10.72 15.97 13.34
C SER A 199 10.95 15.09 14.58
N VAL A 200 11.37 13.85 14.37
CA VAL A 200 11.71 12.88 15.40
C VAL A 200 13.02 12.25 15.01
N HIS A 201 13.99 12.26 15.92
CA HIS A 201 15.26 11.60 15.68
C HIS A 201 15.00 10.11 15.37
N PRO A 202 15.62 9.49 14.36
CA PRO A 202 15.33 8.10 14.00
C PRO A 202 15.48 7.11 15.15
N LEU A 203 16.39 7.35 16.10
CA LEU A 203 16.57 6.52 17.30
C LEU A 203 15.45 6.68 18.36
N GLN A 204 14.58 7.68 18.23
CA GLN A 204 13.41 7.91 19.10
C GLN A 204 12.10 7.37 18.49
N GLN A 205 12.16 6.86 17.26
CA GLN A 205 11.06 6.12 16.64
C GLN A 205 11.05 4.69 17.17
N ASP A 206 9.89 4.01 17.10
CA ASP A 206 9.76 2.62 17.53
C ASP A 206 10.78 1.73 16.82
N ASP A 207 11.54 1.01 17.63
CA ASP A 207 12.69 0.23 17.19
C ASP A 207 12.29 -0.89 16.23
N LEU A 208 11.29 -1.69 16.58
CA LEU A 208 10.84 -2.82 15.79
C LEU A 208 10.30 -2.39 14.42
N THR A 209 9.41 -1.40 14.37
CA THR A 209 8.87 -0.89 13.09
C THR A 209 9.92 -0.15 12.28
N SER A 210 10.88 0.54 12.90
CA SER A 210 12.04 1.12 12.20
C SER A 210 12.94 0.06 11.55
N VAL A 211 13.20 -1.06 12.23
CA VAL A 211 13.99 -2.17 11.65
C VAL A 211 13.21 -2.84 10.51
N ARG A 212 11.91 -3.11 10.67
CA ARG A 212 11.04 -3.63 9.60
C ARG A 212 11.04 -2.74 8.36
N ASN A 213 10.87 -1.43 8.56
CA ASN A 213 10.92 -0.46 7.47
C ASN A 213 12.30 -0.50 6.78
N ALA A 214 13.40 -0.54 7.52
CA ALA A 214 14.74 -0.61 6.92
C ALA A 214 14.97 -1.88 6.09
N PHE A 215 14.51 -3.05 6.56
CA PHE A 215 14.58 -4.31 5.80
C PHE A 215 13.71 -4.24 4.55
N PHE A 216 12.50 -3.69 4.66
CA PHE A 216 11.62 -3.51 3.51
C PHE A 216 12.25 -2.60 2.44
N GLN A 217 12.77 -1.44 2.84
CA GLN A 217 13.42 -0.52 1.91
C GLN A 217 14.65 -1.17 1.25
N PHE A 218 15.43 -1.95 2.00
CA PHE A 218 16.54 -2.72 1.44
C PHE A 218 16.07 -3.80 0.45
N MET A 219 15.01 -4.54 0.77
CA MET A 219 14.42 -5.57 -0.10
C MET A 219 14.02 -5.00 -1.46
N ILE A 220 13.31 -3.87 -1.47
CA ILE A 220 12.90 -3.22 -2.72
C ILE A 220 14.00 -2.36 -3.35
N GLY A 221 15.20 -2.30 -2.75
CA GLY A 221 16.32 -1.52 -3.26
C GLY A 221 16.05 -0.01 -3.24
N ASN A 222 15.20 0.47 -2.33
CA ASN A 222 14.87 1.88 -2.25
C ASN A 222 15.87 2.61 -1.37
N THR A 223 16.60 3.54 -1.99
CA THR A 223 17.49 4.47 -1.29
C THR A 223 16.91 5.88 -1.22
N ASP A 224 15.76 6.14 -1.86
CA ASP A 224 15.08 7.43 -1.82
C ASP A 224 14.13 7.56 -0.64
N PHE A 225 14.66 7.48 0.58
CA PHE A 225 13.91 7.73 1.80
C PHE A 225 14.79 8.33 2.91
N SER A 226 14.20 8.93 3.94
CA SER A 226 14.95 9.32 5.13
C SER A 226 14.04 9.37 6.35
N GLN A 227 14.31 8.50 7.33
CA GLN A 227 13.64 8.58 8.63
C GLN A 227 13.99 9.87 9.39
N ALA A 228 15.18 10.43 9.15
CA ALA A 228 15.64 11.65 9.82
C ALA A 228 14.99 12.92 9.23
N TYR A 229 14.85 12.96 7.90
CA TYR A 229 14.29 14.11 7.18
C TYR A 229 12.81 13.92 6.81
N GLN A 230 12.22 12.78 7.19
CA GLN A 230 10.84 12.39 6.84
C GLN A 230 10.57 12.42 5.33
N HIS A 231 11.59 12.07 4.54
CA HIS A 231 11.47 11.93 3.10
C HIS A 231 10.94 10.53 2.78
N ASN A 232 9.83 10.45 2.03
CA ASN A 232 9.18 9.20 1.60
C ASN A 232 8.85 8.24 2.78
N VAL A 233 8.53 8.84 3.92
CA VAL A 233 8.05 8.13 5.12
C VAL A 233 7.12 9.05 5.90
N LYS A 234 6.00 8.51 6.36
CA LYS A 234 5.07 9.21 7.25
C LYS A 234 5.24 8.67 8.67
N LEU A 235 5.29 9.56 9.65
CA LEU A 235 5.32 9.16 11.05
C LEU A 235 3.89 9.15 11.61
N ILE A 236 3.58 8.08 12.33
CA ILE A 236 2.28 7.91 13.00
C ILE A 236 2.53 7.66 14.47
N PHE A 237 1.85 8.43 15.31
CA PHE A 237 1.79 8.15 16.72
C PHE A 237 0.67 7.15 16.99
N VAL A 238 1.03 5.94 17.42
CA VAL A 238 0.13 4.82 17.69
C VAL A 238 0.68 4.03 18.89
N GLU A 239 -0.18 3.59 19.80
CA GLU A 239 0.22 2.83 20.99
C GLU A 239 1.36 3.48 21.82
N LYS A 240 1.34 4.83 21.94
CA LYS A 240 2.38 5.64 22.60
C LYS A 240 3.76 5.62 21.94
N LYS A 241 3.83 5.16 20.70
CA LYS A 241 5.06 5.03 19.92
C LYS A 241 4.99 5.82 18.63
N ILE A 242 6.15 6.20 18.09
CA ILE A 242 6.26 6.86 16.79
C ILE A 242 6.70 5.82 15.75
N THR A 243 5.78 5.48 14.86
CA THR A 243 5.96 4.42 13.86
C THR A 243 6.18 5.01 12.46
N PRO A 244 7.25 4.63 11.74
CA PRO A 244 7.43 5.00 10.35
C PRO A 244 6.60 4.12 9.40
N VAL A 245 5.86 4.76 8.50
CA VAL A 245 5.13 4.12 7.40
C VAL A 245 5.67 4.65 6.07
N PRO A 246 6.38 3.84 5.28
CA PRO A 246 6.98 4.25 4.02
C PRO A 246 5.94 4.45 2.92
N TYR A 247 6.26 5.33 1.96
CA TYR A 247 5.47 5.58 0.75
C TYR A 247 6.38 6.19 -0.33
N ASP A 248 5.89 6.28 -1.58
CA ASP A 248 6.65 6.71 -2.78
C ASP A 248 7.83 5.76 -3.06
N PHE A 249 7.61 4.79 -3.94
CA PHE A 249 8.57 3.71 -4.23
C PHE A 249 9.07 3.74 -5.68
N ASP A 250 8.84 4.83 -6.39
CA ASP A 250 9.09 4.91 -7.82
C ASP A 250 10.57 4.87 -8.19
N LEU A 251 11.41 5.42 -7.32
CA LEU A 251 12.86 5.41 -7.47
C LEU A 251 13.51 4.14 -6.88
N ALA A 252 12.71 3.14 -6.45
CA ALA A 252 13.24 1.91 -5.91
C ALA A 252 13.87 1.02 -6.99
N GLY A 253 14.91 0.26 -6.63
CA GLY A 253 15.52 -0.75 -7.50
C GLY A 253 14.56 -1.81 -8.02
N LEU A 254 13.51 -2.14 -7.26
CA LEU A 254 12.42 -3.02 -7.72
C LEU A 254 11.69 -2.46 -8.93
N VAL A 255 11.47 -1.14 -8.97
CA VAL A 255 10.77 -0.46 -10.07
C VAL A 255 11.73 -0.27 -11.24
N ASN A 256 12.94 0.24 -10.97
CA ASN A 256 13.98 0.49 -11.95
C ASN A 256 13.49 1.31 -13.16
N CYS A 257 12.71 2.37 -12.91
CA CYS A 257 12.20 3.20 -13.98
C CYS A 257 13.34 3.95 -14.71
N SER A 258 13.17 4.26 -15.99
CA SER A 258 14.20 4.91 -16.82
C SER A 258 14.67 6.29 -16.33
N TYR A 259 13.87 6.95 -15.49
CA TYR A 259 14.18 8.25 -14.88
C TYR A 259 14.70 8.12 -13.44
N ALA A 260 14.90 6.89 -12.95
CA ALA A 260 15.40 6.67 -11.61
C ALA A 260 16.82 7.19 -11.47
N ILE A 261 17.08 7.93 -10.40
CA ILE A 261 18.42 8.41 -10.04
C ILE A 261 18.78 7.88 -8.67
N VAL A 262 20.05 7.55 -8.47
CA VAL A 262 20.60 7.24 -7.16
C VAL A 262 20.48 8.50 -6.29
N SER A 263 19.84 8.38 -5.11
CA SER A 263 19.69 9.52 -4.20
C SER A 263 21.04 10.07 -3.75
N GLN A 264 21.13 11.37 -3.53
CA GLN A 264 22.34 12.03 -3.03
C GLN A 264 22.11 12.58 -1.63
N ILE A 265 23.14 12.58 -0.77
CA ILE A 265 23.08 13.21 0.55
C ILE A 265 24.02 14.42 0.54
N GLY A 266 23.47 15.58 0.18
CA GLY A 266 24.29 16.74 -0.16
C GLY A 266 25.20 16.38 -1.35
N ASP A 267 26.49 16.69 -1.25
CA ASP A 267 27.49 16.40 -2.29
C ASP A 267 28.10 14.98 -2.19
N LYS A 268 27.57 14.12 -1.32
CA LYS A 268 28.14 12.78 -1.07
C LYS A 268 27.40 11.69 -1.84
N ASP A 269 28.18 10.91 -2.58
CA ASP A 269 27.77 9.65 -3.18
C ASP A 269 27.38 8.63 -2.09
N MET A 270 26.34 7.83 -2.35
CA MET A 270 25.91 6.73 -1.48
C MET A 270 26.76 5.47 -1.65
N GLY A 271 27.72 5.46 -2.58
CA GLY A 271 28.59 4.33 -2.90
C GLY A 271 27.87 3.26 -3.70
N ILE A 272 26.87 3.65 -4.49
CA ILE A 272 26.17 2.80 -5.44
C ILE A 272 25.99 3.55 -6.76
N GLU A 273 26.09 2.82 -7.87
CA GLU A 273 26.07 3.40 -9.23
C GLU A 273 24.70 3.28 -9.90
N SER A 274 23.82 2.42 -9.36
CA SER A 274 22.49 2.16 -9.89
C SER A 274 21.48 1.95 -8.77
N VAL A 275 20.24 2.37 -9.00
CA VAL A 275 19.12 2.13 -8.06
C VAL A 275 18.85 0.65 -7.81
N THR A 276 19.29 -0.23 -8.72
CA THR A 276 19.17 -1.69 -8.56
C THR A 276 20.18 -2.25 -7.55
N GLN A 277 21.25 -1.52 -7.23
CA GLN A 277 22.20 -1.91 -6.18
C GLN A 277 21.60 -1.58 -4.80
N ARG A 278 21.39 -2.62 -3.99
CA ARG A 278 20.83 -2.44 -2.65
C ARG A 278 21.83 -1.78 -1.71
N LYS A 279 21.36 -0.82 -0.92
CA LYS A 279 22.12 -0.23 0.18
C LYS A 279 21.26 -0.20 1.43
N PHE A 280 21.71 -0.85 2.51
CA PHE A 280 21.00 -0.79 3.78
C PHE A 280 21.19 0.59 4.41
N ARG A 281 20.07 1.24 4.76
CA ARG A 281 20.06 2.61 5.33
C ARG A 281 19.36 2.68 6.69
N GLY A 282 19.13 1.53 7.32
CA GLY A 282 18.63 1.43 8.67
C GLY A 282 19.65 1.88 9.71
N PHE A 283 19.15 2.15 10.92
CA PHE A 283 19.97 2.51 12.07
C PHE A 283 20.26 1.27 12.91
N LYS A 284 21.41 1.26 13.59
CA LYS A 284 21.72 0.24 14.59
C LYS A 284 20.64 0.24 15.67
N ARG A 285 20.26 -0.98 16.07
CA ARG A 285 19.31 -1.33 17.12
C ARG A 285 19.83 -2.59 17.82
N ASP A 286 19.08 -3.07 18.80
CA ASP A 286 19.32 -4.38 19.39
C ASP A 286 19.41 -5.44 18.29
N MET A 287 20.45 -6.28 18.39
CA MET A 287 20.68 -7.39 17.47
C MET A 287 19.54 -8.40 17.51
N ALA A 288 18.89 -8.58 18.67
CA ALA A 288 17.72 -9.45 18.78
C ALA A 288 16.57 -8.99 17.89
N LEU A 289 16.37 -7.67 17.73
CA LEU A 289 15.36 -7.12 16.81
C LEU A 289 15.73 -7.36 15.35
N PHE A 290 17.01 -7.27 14.99
CA PHE A 290 17.48 -7.57 13.64
C PHE A 290 17.24 -9.03 13.26
N GLU A 291 17.51 -9.97 14.16
CA GLU A 291 17.22 -11.40 13.95
C GLU A 291 15.72 -11.68 13.94
N GLN A 292 14.95 -11.07 14.84
CA GLN A 292 13.49 -11.18 14.86
C GLN A 292 12.90 -10.76 13.50
N VAL A 293 13.29 -9.59 12.99
CA VAL A 293 12.78 -9.07 11.70
C VAL A 293 13.29 -9.90 10.53
N ARG A 294 14.55 -10.35 10.56
CA ARG A 294 15.09 -11.26 9.54
C ARG A 294 14.24 -12.52 9.42
N ASN A 295 13.95 -13.18 10.55
CA ASN A 295 13.14 -14.39 10.58
C ASN A 295 11.71 -14.13 10.11
N GLU A 296 11.11 -13.02 10.53
CA GLU A 296 9.77 -12.61 10.05
C GLU A 296 9.71 -12.49 8.53
N PHE A 297 10.72 -11.89 7.88
CA PHE A 297 10.77 -11.81 6.42
C PHE A 297 10.93 -13.20 5.79
N ILE A 298 11.82 -14.04 6.31
CA ILE A 298 12.02 -15.41 5.82
C ILE A 298 10.71 -16.21 5.89
N GLU A 299 9.99 -16.14 7.00
CA GLU A 299 8.70 -16.80 7.21
C GLU A 299 7.62 -16.27 6.24
N LYS A 300 7.63 -14.96 5.96
CA LYS A 300 6.69 -14.32 5.03
C LYS A 300 7.07 -14.48 3.55
N LYS A 301 8.22 -15.09 3.21
CA LYS A 301 8.67 -15.29 1.82
C LYS A 301 7.57 -15.92 0.93
N PRO A 302 6.88 -17.00 1.32
CA PRO A 302 5.86 -17.61 0.46
C PRO A 302 4.70 -16.66 0.15
N GLU A 303 4.21 -15.91 1.14
CA GLU A 303 3.10 -14.97 0.99
C GLU A 303 3.49 -13.76 0.13
N ILE A 304 4.70 -13.24 0.33
CA ILE A 304 5.27 -12.16 -0.48
C ILE A 304 5.38 -12.58 -1.94
N MET A 305 5.94 -13.77 -2.22
CA MET A 305 6.08 -14.25 -3.59
C MET A 305 4.73 -14.54 -4.23
N ALA A 306 3.78 -15.12 -3.50
CA ALA A 306 2.42 -15.35 -4.00
C ALA A 306 1.71 -14.03 -4.36
N THR A 307 1.94 -12.97 -3.58
CA THR A 307 1.38 -11.64 -3.86
C THR A 307 1.95 -11.02 -5.12
N ILE A 308 3.25 -11.21 -5.37
CA ILE A 308 3.90 -10.80 -6.63
C ILE A 308 3.32 -11.59 -7.80
N ASP A 309 3.23 -12.92 -7.66
CA ASP A 309 2.76 -13.84 -8.68
C ASP A 309 1.30 -13.55 -9.07
N ALA A 310 0.45 -13.17 -8.11
CA ALA A 310 -0.93 -12.75 -8.38
C ALA A 310 -1.03 -11.50 -9.29
N CYS A 311 0.04 -10.69 -9.37
CA CYS A 311 0.09 -9.51 -10.23
C CYS A 311 0.62 -9.80 -11.64
N GLN A 312 1.04 -11.03 -11.96
CA GLN A 312 1.64 -11.38 -13.26
C GLN A 312 0.79 -10.94 -14.45
N SER A 313 -0.52 -11.20 -14.38
CA SER A 313 -1.47 -10.84 -15.44
C SER A 313 -1.67 -9.33 -15.64
N TYR A 314 -1.15 -8.50 -14.73
CA TYR A 314 -1.29 -7.05 -14.83
C TYR A 314 -0.22 -6.44 -15.73
N PHE A 315 0.93 -7.11 -15.89
CA PHE A 315 2.05 -6.61 -16.68
C PHE A 315 1.76 -6.64 -18.17
N ASP A 316 2.17 -5.59 -18.87
CA ASP A 316 2.16 -5.53 -20.33
C ASP A 316 3.31 -6.37 -20.91
N ASN A 317 4.43 -6.48 -20.19
CA ASN A 317 5.61 -7.25 -20.57
C ASN A 317 5.99 -8.30 -19.51
N GLU A 318 5.92 -9.58 -19.87
CA GLU A 318 6.27 -10.71 -19.00
C GLU A 318 7.74 -10.67 -18.51
N LYS A 319 8.65 -10.08 -19.29
CA LYS A 319 10.03 -9.89 -18.86
C LYS A 319 10.12 -8.94 -17.67
N GLU A 320 9.33 -7.87 -17.64
CA GLU A 320 9.32 -6.90 -16.54
C GLU A 320 8.78 -7.53 -15.25
N PHE A 321 7.78 -8.43 -15.36
CA PHE A 321 7.33 -9.26 -14.25
C PHE A 321 8.47 -10.15 -13.73
N SER A 322 9.13 -10.88 -14.62
CA SER A 322 10.22 -11.80 -14.25
C SER A 322 11.38 -11.07 -13.56
N VAL A 323 11.75 -9.88 -14.05
CA VAL A 323 12.76 -9.01 -13.45
C VAL A 323 12.35 -8.59 -12.03
N ALA A 324 11.12 -8.09 -11.85
CA ALA A 324 10.64 -7.65 -10.54
C ALA A 324 10.58 -8.81 -9.52
N ARG A 325 10.08 -9.97 -9.96
CA ARG A 325 10.00 -11.19 -9.16
C ARG A 325 11.38 -11.68 -8.72
N ASN A 326 12.32 -11.79 -9.66
CA ASN A 326 13.70 -12.21 -9.38
C ASN A 326 14.42 -11.22 -8.47
N TYR A 327 14.18 -9.91 -8.66
CA TYR A 327 14.74 -8.90 -7.77
C TYR A 327 14.36 -9.18 -6.32
N VAL A 328 13.09 -9.47 -6.01
CA VAL A 328 12.66 -9.80 -4.64
C VAL A 328 13.25 -11.13 -4.17
N LEU A 329 13.35 -12.15 -5.02
CA LEU A 329 14.02 -13.42 -4.68
C LEU A 329 15.48 -13.22 -4.26
N ASP A 330 16.22 -12.37 -4.97
CA ASP A 330 17.63 -12.08 -4.66
C ASP A 330 17.80 -11.49 -3.24
N PHE A 331 16.83 -10.72 -2.75
CA PHE A 331 16.83 -10.26 -1.36
C PHE A 331 16.74 -11.42 -0.37
N PHE A 332 15.89 -12.42 -0.65
CA PHE A 332 15.79 -13.60 0.21
C PHE A 332 17.08 -14.42 0.22
N GLU A 333 17.79 -14.49 -0.90
CA GLU A 333 19.12 -15.13 -0.96
C GLU A 333 20.19 -14.37 -0.17
N ILE A 334 20.03 -13.04 0.00
CA ILE A 334 20.89 -12.23 0.86
C ILE A 334 20.62 -12.53 2.33
N ILE A 335 19.36 -12.46 2.77
CA ILE A 335 19.01 -12.60 4.19
C ILE A 335 19.06 -14.06 4.66
N ALA A 336 18.97 -15.06 3.77
CA ALA A 336 19.17 -16.46 4.14
C ALA A 336 20.66 -16.82 4.33
N ASN A 337 21.59 -16.02 3.80
CA ASN A 337 23.02 -16.29 3.88
C ASN A 337 23.69 -15.45 4.97
N GLU A 338 24.21 -16.08 6.03
CA GLU A 338 24.84 -15.39 7.18
C GLU A 338 25.89 -14.35 6.78
N ARG A 339 26.78 -14.69 5.84
CA ARG A 339 27.86 -13.79 5.42
C ARG A 339 27.30 -12.58 4.68
N LYS A 340 26.38 -12.79 3.74
CA LYS A 340 25.75 -11.69 2.98
C LYS A 340 24.90 -10.81 3.91
N TYR A 341 24.10 -11.42 4.78
CA TYR A 341 23.29 -10.73 5.78
C TYR A 341 24.15 -9.82 6.67
N LYS A 342 25.23 -10.37 7.25
CA LYS A 342 26.16 -9.60 8.07
C LYS A 342 26.76 -8.42 7.28
N ASN A 343 27.32 -8.69 6.10
CA ASN A 343 28.08 -7.69 5.35
C ASN A 343 27.20 -6.58 4.75
N GLN A 344 25.99 -6.93 4.29
CA GLN A 344 25.12 -6.01 3.54
C GLN A 344 24.08 -5.31 4.43
N ILE A 345 23.77 -5.86 5.61
CA ILE A 345 22.77 -5.29 6.53
C ILE A 345 23.40 -4.89 7.86
N LEU A 346 23.94 -5.84 8.62
CA LEU A 346 24.40 -5.57 10.00
C LEU A 346 25.57 -4.58 10.04
N ASP A 347 26.60 -4.83 9.22
CA ASP A 347 27.80 -3.98 9.17
C ASP A 347 27.51 -2.62 8.50
N GLN A 348 26.43 -2.52 7.72
CA GLN A 348 25.99 -1.29 7.07
C GLN A 348 25.07 -0.43 7.93
N ALA A 349 24.57 -0.96 9.05
CA ALA A 349 23.65 -0.24 9.93
C ALA A 349 24.29 1.04 10.49
N ARG A 350 23.57 2.15 10.37
CA ARG A 350 24.06 3.49 10.73
C ARG A 350 24.02 3.73 12.23
N LEU A 351 25.03 4.43 12.76
CA LEU A 351 25.06 4.87 14.16
C LEU A 351 24.28 6.17 14.39
N LYS A 352 24.25 7.06 13.40
CA LYS A 352 23.68 8.41 13.44
C LYS A 352 23.05 8.79 12.11
#